data_AF-A0A3S5IWB8-F1
#
_entry.id   AF-A0A3S5IWB8-F1
#
_cell.length_a   1.000
_cell.length_b   1.000
_cell.length_c   1.000
_cell.angle_alpha   90.00
_cell.angle_beta   90.00
_cell.angle_gamma   90.00
#
_symmetry.space_group_name_H-M   'P 1'
#
loop_
_entity.id
_entity.type
_entity.pdbx_description
1 polymer ?
#
loop_
_entity_poly.entity_id
_entity_poly.type
_entity_poly.pdbx_seq_one_letter_code
_entity_poly.pdbx_strand_id
1 'polypeptide(L)'
;MANANGSFGLRPVSKLGQNVNSTGASGYTLYEIANGNSNAIFQGSPVIPLSTGFIDIVGAAAGGTVGLLGVFNGCEYVSSTTGEKIFSNYWPGSGADSNHPIKAFVFDDPMQMYAIASDASLTSEATLRGHVFANANFSSGTSGSTTTGKSSAALAVSTIATTNTLNLRIMGWQEDPSNQDFTAAGIPVIVRLNNHFNSANGAIAGGTVSTTGV
;
A
#
# COMPACT_ATOMS: atom_id res chain seq x y z
N MET A 1 -11.72 -13.98 21.03
CA MET A 1 -10.54 -14.67 20.46
C MET A 1 -9.73 -13.59 19.80
N ALA A 2 -8.44 -13.45 20.14
CA ALA A 2 -7.62 -12.41 19.51
C ALA A 2 -7.55 -12.63 18.00
N ASN A 3 -7.55 -11.54 17.23
CA ASN A 3 -7.48 -11.61 15.77
C ASN A 3 -6.21 -12.35 15.32
N ALA A 4 -6.34 -13.24 14.35
CA ALA A 4 -5.22 -14.02 13.81
C ALA A 4 -4.33 -13.19 12.87
N ASN A 5 -4.83 -12.06 12.37
CA ASN A 5 -4.10 -11.21 11.44
C ASN A 5 -3.11 -10.27 12.15
N GLY A 6 -1.84 -10.36 11.77
CA GLY A 6 -0.85 -9.29 11.98
C GLY A 6 -0.88 -8.25 10.85
N SER A 7 0.02 -7.27 10.90
CA SER A 7 0.18 -6.29 9.82
C SER A 7 0.66 -6.97 8.53
N PHE A 8 -0.07 -6.78 7.44
CA PHE A 8 0.21 -7.44 6.15
C PHE A 8 0.32 -6.46 4.96
N GLY A 9 0.36 -5.16 5.23
CA GLY A 9 0.38 -4.13 4.21
C GLY A 9 -0.96 -3.94 3.51
N LEU A 10 -0.91 -3.27 2.35
CA LEU A 10 -2.06 -3.09 1.48
C LEU A 10 -2.23 -4.33 0.59
N ARG A 11 -3.29 -5.10 0.84
CA ARG A 11 -3.66 -6.26 0.01
C ARG A 11 -4.75 -5.87 -0.98
N PRO A 12 -4.58 -6.00 -2.30
CA PRO A 12 -5.65 -5.73 -3.26
C PRO A 12 -6.84 -6.66 -3.02
N VAL A 13 -8.07 -6.12 -2.97
CA VAL A 13 -9.30 -6.90 -2.74
C VAL A 13 -10.21 -6.84 -3.95
N SER A 14 -10.51 -5.64 -4.44
CA SER A 14 -11.45 -5.40 -5.53
C SER A 14 -11.17 -4.06 -6.20
N LYS A 15 -11.78 -3.82 -7.37
CA LYS A 15 -11.92 -2.47 -7.93
C LYS A 15 -13.25 -1.89 -7.48
N LEU A 16 -13.27 -0.58 -7.24
CA LEU A 16 -14.48 0.16 -6.93
C LEU A 16 -15.41 0.17 -8.16
N GLY A 17 -16.64 -0.28 -8.00
CA GLY A 17 -17.64 -0.39 -9.08
C GLY A 17 -17.69 -1.79 -9.74
N GLN A 18 -18.40 -1.92 -10.85
CA GLN A 18 -18.58 -3.20 -11.57
C GLN A 18 -17.44 -3.50 -12.57
N ASN A 19 -16.28 -2.89 -12.39
CA ASN A 19 -15.18 -3.02 -13.35
C ASN A 19 -14.41 -4.34 -13.14
N VAL A 20 -13.86 -4.91 -14.21
CA VAL A 20 -13.14 -6.19 -14.13
C VAL A 20 -11.89 -6.05 -13.27
N ASN A 21 -11.81 -6.82 -12.19
CA ASN A 21 -10.62 -6.93 -11.36
C ASN A 21 -9.64 -7.94 -11.98
N SER A 22 -8.87 -7.50 -12.98
CA SER A 22 -7.78 -8.29 -13.54
C SER A 22 -6.52 -8.10 -12.71
N THR A 23 -6.07 -9.17 -12.04
CA THR A 23 -4.76 -9.25 -11.38
C THR A 23 -3.67 -9.84 -12.30
N GLY A 24 -3.98 -10.03 -13.58
CA GLY A 24 -3.09 -10.66 -14.55
C GLY A 24 -1.80 -9.87 -14.81
N ALA A 25 -0.67 -10.58 -14.84
CA ALA A 25 0.68 -10.03 -15.08
C ALA A 25 0.84 -9.24 -16.41
N SER A 26 -0.08 -9.40 -17.36
CA SER A 26 -0.04 -8.73 -18.68
C SER A 26 -0.69 -7.34 -18.72
N GLY A 27 -1.12 -6.76 -17.59
CA GLY A 27 -1.78 -5.46 -17.55
C GLY A 27 -1.11 -4.39 -16.68
N TYR A 28 0.02 -4.67 -16.03
CA TYR A 28 0.70 -3.68 -15.18
C TYR A 28 1.48 -2.69 -16.04
N THR A 29 1.34 -1.40 -15.75
CA THR A 29 2.26 -0.38 -16.25
C THR A 29 3.67 -0.75 -15.78
N LEU A 30 4.63 -0.80 -16.71
CA LEU A 30 6.02 -1.08 -16.36
C LEU A 30 6.60 0.12 -15.61
N TYR A 31 6.86 -0.09 -14.32
CA TYR A 31 7.64 0.82 -13.49
C TYR A 31 9.02 0.24 -13.25
N GLU A 32 9.99 1.11 -12.99
CA GLU A 32 11.37 0.70 -12.73
C GLU A 32 11.85 1.21 -11.36
N ILE A 33 12.68 0.41 -10.71
CA ILE A 33 13.42 0.82 -9.50
C ILE A 33 14.83 1.21 -9.94
N ALA A 34 15.35 2.30 -9.38
CA ALA A 34 16.73 2.72 -9.67
C ALA A 34 17.74 1.66 -9.21
N ASN A 35 18.75 1.36 -10.03
CA ASN A 35 19.77 0.36 -9.71
C ASN A 35 20.57 0.67 -8.42
N GLY A 36 20.67 1.95 -8.05
CA GLY A 36 21.29 2.39 -6.79
C GLY A 36 20.33 2.48 -5.60
N ASN A 37 19.08 2.01 -5.72
CA ASN A 37 18.11 2.10 -4.65
C ASN A 37 18.45 1.12 -3.50
N SER A 38 18.85 1.68 -2.36
CA SER A 38 19.18 0.96 -1.13
C SER A 38 17.99 0.66 -0.22
N ASN A 39 16.81 1.20 -0.52
CA ASN A 39 15.61 1.06 0.28
C ASN A 39 14.91 -0.26 -0.06
N ALA A 40 14.67 -1.10 0.95
CA ALA A 40 13.91 -2.32 0.75
C ALA A 40 12.42 -2.00 0.52
N ILE A 41 11.83 -2.61 -0.50
CA ILE A 41 10.41 -2.43 -0.85
C ILE A 41 9.70 -3.78 -0.73
N PHE A 42 8.74 -3.89 0.18
CA PHE A 42 8.04 -5.14 0.48
C PHE A 42 6.71 -5.23 -0.24
N GLN A 43 6.21 -6.45 -0.45
CA GLN A 43 4.89 -6.64 -1.03
C GLN A 43 3.81 -6.02 -0.14
N GLY A 44 2.95 -5.20 -0.73
CA GLY A 44 1.92 -4.45 0.00
C GLY A 44 2.40 -3.10 0.53
N SER A 45 3.65 -2.71 0.29
CA SER A 45 4.13 -1.36 0.63
C SER A 45 3.56 -0.32 -0.32
N PRO A 46 3.17 0.87 0.18
CA PRO A 46 2.84 2.01 -0.65
C PRO A 46 4.11 2.52 -1.35
N VAL A 47 3.99 2.86 -2.64
CA VAL A 47 5.08 3.38 -3.47
C VAL A 47 4.79 4.77 -4.01
N ILE A 48 5.85 5.53 -4.24
CA ILE A 48 5.82 6.90 -4.75
C ILE A 48 6.62 7.00 -6.06
N PRO A 49 6.22 7.87 -6.99
CA PRO A 49 7.03 8.18 -8.16
C PRO A 49 8.12 9.20 -7.78
N LEU A 50 9.31 9.02 -8.32
CA LEU A 50 10.43 9.96 -8.21
C LEU A 50 10.50 10.85 -9.45
N SER A 51 11.03 12.07 -9.29
CA SER A 51 11.26 13.01 -10.41
C SER A 51 12.25 12.47 -11.45
N THR A 52 13.03 11.45 -11.10
CA THR A 52 13.97 10.75 -11.97
C THR A 52 13.32 9.68 -12.85
N GLY A 53 12.00 9.47 -12.74
CA GLY A 53 11.26 8.48 -13.53
C GLY A 53 11.25 7.07 -12.94
N PHE A 54 11.82 6.87 -11.75
CA PHE A 54 11.80 5.61 -11.01
C PHE A 54 10.74 5.62 -9.90
N ILE A 55 10.47 4.46 -9.32
CA ILE A 55 9.66 4.34 -8.10
C ILE A 55 10.53 4.07 -6.88
N ASP A 56 10.02 4.46 -5.71
CA ASP A 56 10.60 4.09 -4.42
C ASP A 56 9.50 3.87 -3.37
N ILE A 57 9.87 3.29 -2.24
CA ILE A 57 9.02 3.25 -1.05
C ILE A 57 8.77 4.67 -0.54
N VAL A 58 7.64 4.86 0.14
CA VAL A 58 7.34 6.13 0.83
C VAL A 58 8.50 6.55 1.74
N GLY A 59 8.81 7.85 1.79
CA GLY A 59 9.91 8.35 2.64
C GLY A 59 9.56 8.47 4.14
N ALA A 60 8.32 8.18 4.53
CA ALA A 60 7.86 8.32 5.90
C ALA A 60 6.85 7.21 6.27
N ALA A 61 6.86 6.79 7.54
CA ALA A 61 5.98 5.74 8.05
C ALA A 61 4.48 6.08 7.84
N ALA A 62 4.14 7.37 7.85
CA ALA A 62 2.80 7.90 7.62
C ALA A 62 2.57 8.32 6.15
N GLY A 63 3.12 7.59 5.18
CA GLY A 63 2.86 7.83 3.74
C GLY A 63 3.54 9.06 3.12
N GLY A 64 4.04 9.99 3.92
CA GLY A 64 4.80 11.16 3.47
C GLY A 64 3.96 12.21 2.75
N THR A 65 4.64 13.18 2.13
CA THR A 65 4.04 14.33 1.42
C THR A 65 4.08 14.18 -0.10
N VAL A 66 4.27 12.97 -0.63
CA VAL A 66 4.27 12.68 -2.07
C VAL A 66 3.01 11.89 -2.41
N GLY A 67 2.39 12.19 -3.55
CA GLY A 67 1.25 11.43 -4.08
C GLY A 67 1.60 9.95 -4.24
N LEU A 68 0.73 9.08 -3.74
CA LEU A 68 0.96 7.65 -3.81
C LEU A 68 0.66 7.16 -5.23
N LEU A 69 1.62 6.47 -5.83
CA LEU A 69 1.48 5.88 -7.15
C LEU A 69 0.64 4.60 -7.11
N GLY A 70 0.70 3.87 -6.00
CA GLY A 70 0.04 2.59 -5.85
C GLY A 70 0.69 1.71 -4.79
N VAL A 71 0.53 0.41 -4.97
CA VAL A 71 1.02 -0.62 -4.03
C VAL A 71 1.93 -1.61 -4.72
N PHE A 72 3.11 -1.84 -4.14
CA PHE A 72 4.10 -2.77 -4.68
C PHE A 72 3.64 -4.23 -4.57
N ASN A 73 3.69 -4.98 -5.67
CA ASN A 73 3.34 -6.39 -5.73
C ASN A 73 4.54 -7.33 -5.91
N GLY A 74 5.68 -6.80 -6.33
CA GLY A 74 6.89 -7.58 -6.59
C GLY A 74 7.80 -6.92 -7.61
N CYS A 75 8.96 -7.51 -7.84
CA CYS A 75 9.92 -7.06 -8.84
C CYS A 75 10.55 -8.22 -9.62
N GLU A 76 11.00 -7.92 -10.83
CA GLU A 76 11.86 -8.76 -11.65
C GLU A 76 13.18 -8.02 -11.86
N TYR A 77 14.31 -8.65 -11.51
CA TYR A 77 15.64 -8.10 -11.73
C TYR A 77 16.63 -9.19 -12.12
N VAL A 78 17.73 -8.81 -12.77
CA VAL A 78 18.84 -9.74 -13.05
C VAL A 78 19.82 -9.68 -11.90
N SER A 79 20.19 -10.83 -11.33
CA SER A 79 21.17 -10.88 -10.25
C SER A 79 22.55 -10.44 -10.72
N SER A 80 23.22 -9.56 -9.99
CA SER A 80 24.63 -9.20 -10.23
C SER A 80 25.61 -10.36 -9.99
N THR A 81 25.19 -11.37 -9.24
CA THR A 81 26.06 -12.50 -8.85
C THR A 81 25.85 -13.70 -9.75
N THR A 82 24.60 -14.05 -10.07
CA THR A 82 24.29 -15.26 -10.87
C THR A 82 24.00 -14.95 -12.34
N GLY A 83 23.68 -13.69 -12.69
CA GLY A 83 23.25 -13.33 -14.04
C GLY A 83 21.86 -13.83 -14.42
N GLU A 84 21.14 -14.46 -13.49
CA GLU A 84 19.80 -15.02 -13.73
C GLU A 84 18.71 -13.98 -13.43
N LYS A 85 17.56 -14.10 -14.12
CA LYS A 85 16.37 -13.32 -13.82
C LYS A 85 15.70 -13.84 -12.56
N ILE A 86 15.62 -12.99 -11.56
CA ILE A 86 14.96 -13.25 -10.27
C ILE A 86 13.62 -12.54 -10.27
N PHE A 87 12.56 -13.30 -10.00
CA PHE A 87 11.27 -12.77 -9.60
C PHE A 87 11.17 -12.82 -8.08
N SER A 88 11.02 -11.66 -7.45
CA SER A 88 10.95 -11.54 -6.00
C SER A 88 9.71 -10.76 -5.57
N ASN A 89 9.08 -11.20 -4.48
CA ASN A 89 7.95 -10.49 -3.87
C ASN A 89 8.39 -9.19 -3.18
N TYR A 90 9.68 -9.01 -2.91
CA TYR A 90 10.25 -7.81 -2.32
C TYR A 90 11.56 -7.41 -3.00
N TRP A 91 11.85 -6.11 -3.03
CA TRP A 91 13.15 -5.58 -3.40
C TRP A 91 14.05 -5.54 -2.15
N PRO A 92 15.20 -6.24 -2.13
CA PRO A 92 16.10 -6.27 -0.97
C PRO A 92 16.96 -5.01 -0.80
N GLY A 93 17.00 -4.08 -1.77
CA GLY A 93 17.85 -2.89 -1.72
C GLY A 93 19.25 -3.06 -2.34
N SER A 94 19.59 -4.25 -2.85
CA SER A 94 20.85 -4.50 -3.58
C SER A 94 20.82 -5.84 -4.32
N GLY A 95 21.83 -6.13 -5.13
CA GLY A 95 22.01 -7.43 -5.79
C GLY A 95 21.45 -7.52 -7.22
N ALA A 96 20.98 -6.39 -7.78
CA ALA A 96 20.70 -6.28 -9.20
C ALA A 96 21.96 -5.90 -9.99
N ASP A 97 22.06 -6.45 -11.20
CA ASP A 97 23.06 -6.06 -12.20
C ASP A 97 22.71 -4.68 -12.78
N SER A 98 23.66 -3.74 -12.70
CA SER A 98 23.48 -2.37 -13.19
C SER A 98 23.25 -2.26 -14.70
N ASN A 99 23.59 -3.31 -15.47
CA ASN A 99 23.36 -3.36 -16.91
C ASN A 99 21.92 -3.72 -17.30
N HIS A 100 21.09 -4.12 -16.34
CA HIS A 100 19.72 -4.54 -16.57
C HIS A 100 18.73 -3.71 -15.73
N PRO A 101 17.55 -3.36 -16.26
CA PRO A 101 16.54 -2.62 -15.51
C PRO A 101 15.90 -3.51 -14.43
N ILE A 102 15.63 -2.93 -13.26
CA ILE A 102 14.83 -3.56 -12.21
C ILE A 102 13.37 -3.21 -12.48
N LYS A 103 12.58 -4.19 -12.92
CA LYS A 103 11.16 -4.00 -13.20
C LYS A 103 10.35 -4.19 -11.92
N ALA A 104 9.41 -3.29 -11.68
CA ALA A 104 8.50 -3.35 -10.56
C ALA A 104 7.05 -3.52 -11.02
N PHE A 105 6.34 -4.42 -10.34
CA PHE A 105 4.91 -4.63 -10.51
C PHE A 105 4.19 -3.84 -9.42
N VAL A 106 3.36 -2.88 -9.83
CA VAL A 106 2.63 -1.99 -8.94
C VAL A 106 1.14 -2.04 -9.28
N PHE A 107 0.29 -2.19 -8.27
CA PHE A 107 -1.13 -1.91 -8.40
C PHE A 107 -1.34 -0.40 -8.40
N ASP A 108 -1.47 0.19 -9.58
CA ASP A 108 -1.51 1.64 -9.86
C ASP A 108 -2.88 2.13 -10.35
N ASP A 109 -3.92 1.30 -10.20
CA ASP A 109 -5.29 1.69 -10.54
C ASP A 109 -5.87 2.56 -9.41
N PRO A 110 -6.28 3.81 -9.69
CA PRO A 110 -6.84 4.71 -8.68
C PRO A 110 -8.18 4.21 -8.11
N MET A 111 -8.87 3.29 -8.78
CA MET A 111 -10.12 2.65 -8.31
C MET A 111 -9.87 1.37 -7.52
N GLN A 112 -8.62 0.95 -7.33
CA GLN A 112 -8.31 -0.25 -6.54
C GLN A 112 -8.62 -0.04 -5.06
N MET A 113 -9.29 -1.02 -4.46
CA MET A 113 -9.55 -1.13 -3.03
C MET A 113 -8.59 -2.15 -2.42
N TYR A 114 -8.06 -1.80 -1.26
CA TYR A 114 -7.07 -2.60 -0.54
C TYR A 114 -7.59 -2.93 0.85
N ALA A 115 -7.33 -4.13 1.35
CA ALA A 115 -7.44 -4.45 2.77
C ALA A 115 -6.13 -4.07 3.46
N ILE A 116 -6.23 -3.52 4.66
CA ILE A 116 -5.12 -3.24 5.57
C ILE A 116 -5.54 -3.58 7.00
N ALA A 117 -4.63 -4.11 7.81
CA ALA A 117 -4.91 -4.40 9.21
C ALA A 117 -4.97 -3.11 10.05
N SER A 118 -5.90 -3.03 11.01
CA SER A 118 -5.87 -2.00 12.05
C SER A 118 -4.67 -2.20 12.99
N ASP A 119 -3.96 -1.12 13.31
CA ASP A 119 -2.82 -1.17 14.24
C ASP A 119 -3.23 -1.23 15.71
N ALA A 120 -4.47 -0.85 16.01
CA ALA A 120 -5.02 -0.81 17.35
C ALA A 120 -6.49 -1.24 17.38
N SER A 121 -7.05 -1.23 18.59
CA SER A 121 -8.45 -1.45 18.88
C SER A 121 -9.34 -0.44 18.15
N LEU A 122 -10.36 -0.93 17.46
CA LEU A 122 -11.44 -0.10 16.88
C LEU A 122 -12.62 0.05 17.84
N THR A 123 -12.49 -0.45 19.07
CA THR A 123 -13.47 -0.46 20.17
C THR A 123 -14.73 -1.29 19.91
N SER A 124 -15.41 -1.10 18.78
CA SER A 124 -16.63 -1.81 18.42
C SER A 124 -16.91 -1.75 16.92
N GLU A 125 -17.78 -2.64 16.42
CA GLU A 125 -18.26 -2.59 15.05
C GLU A 125 -19.00 -1.27 14.75
N ALA A 126 -19.76 -0.73 15.71
CA ALA A 126 -20.49 0.52 15.56
C ALA A 126 -19.54 1.72 15.37
N THR A 127 -18.42 1.72 16.10
CA THR A 127 -17.36 2.74 15.95
C THR A 127 -16.74 2.65 14.55
N LEU A 128 -16.43 1.44 14.07
CA LEU A 128 -15.90 1.26 12.73
C LEU A 128 -16.90 1.65 11.63
N ARG A 129 -18.21 1.37 11.80
CA ARG A 129 -19.26 1.90 10.90
C ARG A 129 -19.20 3.43 10.85
N GLY A 130 -19.04 4.09 11.99
CA GLY A 130 -18.94 5.55 12.08
C GLY A 130 -17.68 6.14 11.42
N HIS A 131 -16.63 5.33 11.23
CA HIS A 131 -15.41 5.72 10.52
C HIS A 131 -15.43 5.45 9.02
N VAL A 132 -16.49 4.81 8.50
CA VAL A 132 -16.64 4.65 7.04
C VAL A 132 -16.72 6.05 6.40
N PHE A 133 -15.96 6.24 5.33
CA PHE A 133 -15.72 7.51 4.64
C PHE A 133 -14.79 8.52 5.32
N ALA A 134 -14.36 8.25 6.55
CA ALA A 134 -13.28 8.99 7.18
C ALA A 134 -11.93 8.68 6.51
N ASN A 135 -10.97 9.58 6.72
CA ASN A 135 -9.61 9.41 6.24
C ASN A 135 -8.69 8.96 7.37
N ALA A 136 -7.59 8.31 7.02
CA ALA A 136 -6.60 7.82 7.97
C ALA A 136 -5.20 7.78 7.32
N ASN A 137 -4.18 7.55 8.14
CA ASN A 137 -2.83 7.35 7.66
C ASN A 137 -2.29 5.93 7.98
N PHE A 138 -1.12 5.64 7.43
CA PHE A 138 -0.34 4.46 7.77
C PHE A 138 0.35 4.64 9.12
N SER A 139 0.47 3.54 9.87
CA SER A 139 1.27 3.46 11.09
C SER A 139 2.74 3.12 10.78
N SER A 140 2.97 2.36 9.71
CA SER A 140 4.25 1.68 9.43
C SER A 140 4.48 1.43 7.92
N GLY A 141 4.25 2.44 7.09
CA GLY A 141 4.33 2.35 5.61
C GLY A 141 5.71 2.00 5.03
N THR A 142 6.79 2.17 5.79
CA THR A 142 8.19 2.03 5.34
C THR A 142 8.83 0.70 5.71
N SER A 143 8.13 -0.15 6.47
CA SER A 143 8.74 -1.33 7.09
C SER A 143 8.07 -2.61 6.62
N GLY A 144 8.79 -3.73 6.75
CA GLY A 144 8.32 -5.06 6.39
C GLY A 144 9.23 -6.15 6.93
N SER A 145 8.90 -7.39 6.61
CA SER A 145 9.69 -8.56 6.99
C SER A 145 10.38 -9.15 5.77
N THR A 146 11.70 -9.31 5.84
CA THR A 146 12.50 -10.01 4.82
C THR A 146 12.23 -11.52 4.83
N THR A 147 11.70 -12.08 5.92
CA THR A 147 11.33 -13.49 6.02
C THR A 147 10.07 -13.81 5.23
N THR A 148 9.03 -12.97 5.34
CA THR A 148 7.76 -13.18 4.63
C THR A 148 7.69 -12.42 3.30
N GLY A 149 8.57 -11.42 3.09
CA GLY A 149 8.54 -10.51 1.96
C GLY A 149 7.36 -9.53 1.98
N LYS A 150 6.65 -9.41 3.12
CA LYS A 150 5.45 -8.60 3.27
C LYS A 150 5.72 -7.30 4.00
N SER A 151 5.00 -6.26 3.60
CA SER A 151 4.97 -4.98 4.30
C SER A 151 4.28 -5.12 5.65
N SER A 152 4.79 -4.39 6.63
CA SER A 152 4.20 -4.27 7.96
C SER A 152 3.26 -3.06 8.04
N ALA A 153 2.92 -2.42 6.93
CA ALA A 153 2.03 -1.27 6.92
C ALA A 153 0.65 -1.65 7.51
N ALA A 154 0.23 -0.87 8.49
CA ALA A 154 -1.06 -0.97 9.15
C ALA A 154 -1.79 0.38 9.12
N LEU A 155 -3.11 0.36 9.27
CA LEU A 155 -3.95 1.54 9.41
C LEU A 155 -3.77 2.11 10.81
N ALA A 156 -3.34 3.37 10.91
CA ALA A 156 -3.20 4.06 12.20
C ALA A 156 -4.57 4.52 12.71
N VAL A 157 -5.17 3.75 13.63
CA VAL A 157 -6.53 4.02 14.15
C VAL A 157 -6.60 5.38 14.86
N SER A 158 -5.52 5.81 15.50
CA SER A 158 -5.42 7.11 16.17
C SER A 158 -5.45 8.31 15.22
N THR A 159 -5.21 8.09 13.93
CA THR A 159 -5.16 9.15 12.91
C THR A 159 -6.46 9.32 12.14
N ILE A 160 -7.49 8.53 12.46
CA ILE A 160 -8.77 8.61 11.77
C ILE A 160 -9.40 9.99 12.00
N ALA A 161 -9.57 10.74 10.92
CA ALA A 161 -10.13 12.08 10.95
C ALA A 161 -10.77 12.43 9.60
N THR A 162 -11.50 13.54 9.56
CA THR A 162 -12.02 14.10 8.31
C THR A 162 -10.96 14.85 7.50
N THR A 163 -9.73 14.99 8.02
CA THR A 163 -8.64 15.76 7.42
C THR A 163 -8.30 15.31 6.00
N ASN A 164 -8.11 16.29 5.10
CA ASN A 164 -7.84 16.10 3.68
C ASN A 164 -6.34 15.87 3.32
N THR A 165 -5.46 15.74 4.32
CA THR A 165 -4.04 15.44 4.14
C THR A 165 -3.73 13.95 4.32
N LEU A 166 -4.70 13.18 4.78
CA LEU A 166 -4.57 11.77 5.11
C LEU A 166 -4.65 10.89 3.85
N ASN A 167 -3.70 9.96 3.72
CA ASN A 167 -3.46 9.22 2.49
C ASN A 167 -4.50 8.13 2.18
N LEU A 168 -5.16 7.59 3.21
CA LEU A 168 -6.13 6.50 3.10
C LEU A 168 -7.55 7.01 3.35
N ARG A 169 -8.53 6.43 2.66
CA ARG A 169 -9.95 6.55 2.94
C ARG A 169 -10.56 5.21 3.25
N ILE A 170 -11.31 5.16 4.35
CA ILE A 170 -12.00 3.95 4.79
C ILE A 170 -13.27 3.79 3.96
N MET A 171 -13.40 2.63 3.29
CA MET A 171 -14.58 2.27 2.50
C MET A 171 -15.46 1.23 3.18
N GLY A 172 -14.93 0.56 4.21
CA GLY A 172 -15.60 -0.51 4.94
C GLY A 172 -14.57 -1.42 5.60
N TRP A 173 -14.95 -2.66 5.85
CA TRP A 173 -14.06 -3.71 6.36
C TRP A 173 -14.46 -5.05 5.79
N GLN A 174 -13.54 -6.00 5.89
CA GLN A 174 -13.79 -7.38 5.52
C GLN A 174 -14.38 -8.13 6.71
N GLU A 175 -15.56 -8.73 6.54
CA GLU A 175 -16.17 -9.60 7.53
C GLU A 175 -15.48 -10.97 7.46
N ASP A 176 -14.66 -11.28 8.47
CA ASP A 176 -13.93 -12.54 8.58
C ASP A 176 -14.21 -13.17 9.96
N PRO A 177 -14.77 -14.40 10.03
CA PRO A 177 -15.03 -15.11 11.28
C PRO A 177 -13.82 -15.24 12.22
N SER A 178 -12.61 -15.25 11.68
CA SER A 178 -11.37 -15.37 12.45
C SER A 178 -10.84 -14.02 12.95
N ASN A 179 -11.43 -12.90 12.53
CA ASN A 179 -10.97 -11.55 12.85
C ASN A 179 -12.17 -10.63 13.18
N GLN A 180 -12.94 -10.97 14.22
CA GLN A 180 -14.11 -10.20 14.68
C GLN A 180 -13.90 -9.49 16.03
N ASP A 181 -12.69 -9.53 16.59
CA ASP A 181 -12.41 -8.85 17.85
C ASP A 181 -12.05 -7.38 17.59
N PHE A 182 -13.07 -6.54 17.51
CA PHE A 182 -12.93 -5.09 17.33
C PHE A 182 -12.24 -4.41 18.52
N THR A 183 -12.11 -5.10 19.66
CA THR A 183 -11.39 -4.58 20.83
C THR A 183 -9.88 -4.77 20.72
N ALA A 184 -9.41 -5.52 19.72
CA ALA A 184 -8.00 -5.77 19.44
C ALA A 184 -7.56 -5.20 18.07
N ALA A 185 -6.24 -5.12 17.86
CA ALA A 185 -5.66 -4.83 16.54
C ALA A 185 -5.88 -6.00 15.57
N GLY A 186 -5.67 -5.77 14.28
CA GLY A 186 -5.71 -6.82 13.25
C GLY A 186 -7.03 -6.96 12.49
N ILE A 187 -7.99 -6.04 12.69
CA ILE A 187 -9.22 -6.04 11.89
C ILE A 187 -8.87 -5.61 10.45
N PRO A 188 -9.24 -6.40 9.43
CA PRO A 188 -9.00 -6.04 8.03
C PRO A 188 -9.96 -4.94 7.58
N VAL A 189 -9.48 -3.70 7.53
CA VAL A 189 -10.20 -2.52 7.06
C VAL A 189 -9.99 -2.38 5.55
N ILE A 190 -11.07 -2.11 4.82
CA ILE A 190 -11.01 -1.86 3.38
C ILE A 190 -10.81 -0.37 3.14
N VAL A 191 -9.73 -0.03 2.44
CA VAL A 191 -9.30 1.34 2.18
C VAL A 191 -9.07 1.61 0.70
N ARG A 192 -9.12 2.89 0.34
CA ARG A 192 -8.72 3.44 -0.94
C ARG A 192 -7.67 4.53 -0.73
N LEU A 193 -6.82 4.76 -1.73
CA LEU A 193 -5.86 5.86 -1.74
C LEU A 193 -6.56 7.18 -2.14
N ASN A 194 -6.46 8.23 -1.31
CA ASN A 194 -7.14 9.51 -1.56
C ASN A 194 -6.43 10.37 -2.61
N ASN A 195 -5.10 10.42 -2.60
CA ASN A 195 -4.28 11.20 -3.53
C ASN A 195 -3.49 10.29 -4.47
N HIS A 196 -4.20 9.52 -5.28
CA HIS A 196 -3.56 8.61 -6.22
C HIS A 196 -2.96 9.39 -7.39
N PHE A 197 -1.68 9.20 -7.69
CA PHE A 197 -0.95 9.93 -8.74
C PHE A 197 -1.65 9.87 -10.11
N ASN A 198 -2.10 8.68 -10.52
CA ASN A 198 -2.81 8.47 -11.80
C ASN A 198 -4.31 8.87 -11.80
N SER A 199 -4.83 9.47 -10.73
CA SER A 199 -6.22 9.95 -10.69
C SER A 199 -6.36 11.28 -11.44
N ALA A 200 -7.52 11.54 -12.07
CA ALA A 200 -7.81 12.83 -12.72
C ALA A 200 -7.73 14.04 -11.77
N ASN A 201 -7.92 13.81 -10.47
CA ASN A 201 -7.74 14.80 -9.40
C ASN A 201 -6.52 14.51 -8.51
N GLY A 202 -5.61 13.63 -8.96
CA GLY A 202 -4.37 13.30 -8.26
C GLY A 202 -3.32 14.39 -8.37
N ALA A 203 -2.44 14.50 -7.38
CA ALA A 203 -1.31 15.43 -7.39
C ALA A 203 -0.01 14.75 -6.94
N ILE A 204 1.13 15.22 -7.48
CA ILE A 204 2.46 14.80 -7.02
C ILE A 204 2.75 15.25 -5.59
N ALA A 205 2.20 16.41 -5.18
CA ALA A 205 2.19 16.84 -3.80
C ALA A 205 1.13 16.04 -3.03
N GLY A 206 1.57 15.32 -2.01
CA GLY A 206 0.72 14.71 -1.00
C GLY A 206 0.06 15.79 -0.14
N GLY A 207 -1.26 15.91 -0.28
CA GLY A 207 -2.08 16.85 0.49
C GLY A 207 -2.84 17.85 -0.38
N THR A 208 -4.04 18.22 0.09
CA THR A 208 -5.12 18.90 -0.64
C THR A 208 -5.77 18.01 -1.70
N VAL A 209 -6.33 16.88 -1.29
CA VAL A 209 -7.24 16.12 -2.14
C VAL A 209 -8.54 16.89 -2.35
N SER A 210 -9.18 16.74 -3.52
CA SER A 210 -10.47 17.38 -3.81
C SER A 210 -11.62 16.90 -2.91
N THR A 211 -11.42 15.83 -2.14
CA THR A 211 -12.45 15.22 -1.28
C THR A 211 -12.00 15.14 0.17
N THR A 212 -12.73 15.81 1.05
CA THR A 212 -12.55 15.71 2.51
C THR A 212 -13.28 14.47 3.02
N GLY A 213 -12.82 13.89 4.13
CA GLY A 213 -13.60 12.85 4.82
C GLY A 213 -14.94 13.41 5.27
N VAL A 214 -15.97 12.57 5.35
CA VAL A 214 -17.31 12.95 5.81
C VAL A 214 -17.63 12.17 7.07
#